data_AF-A0A147BLX5-F1
#
_entry.id   AF-A0A147BLX5-F1
#
_cell.length_a   1.000
_cell.length_b   1.000
_cell.length_c   1.000
_cell.angle_alpha   90.00
_cell.angle_beta   90.00
_cell.angle_gamma   90.00
#
_symmetry.space_group_name_H-M   'P 1'
#
loop_
_entity.id
_entity.type
_entity.pdbx_description
1 polymer ?
#
loop_
_entity_poly.entity_id
_entity_poly.type
_entity_poly.pdbx_seq_one_letter_code
_entity_poly.pdbx_strand_id
1 'polypeptide(L)'
;GACDAQTCESALLTSCFPAGLKRVPKVEFQIYGATVDSLKNVCKNADAISTCVNQLKIDGCQEEERHHLQLLKDGLRSTRNSLCHENLYQSVVELSRCLNETIFGVCLGAYNDEVTTLLTRDKRECRHGEYICLLKAAEGCPSTSLAREAVKDVYNTNLDLNNCTRYDGSSGKQRCDAERYWGCFKRAEGHIKFPKVRDEELLAEDCKVSESVDSCTKYLEIGGCSDELKPMFQYLKSDFASLRSHLCDPNLHTSMLEWNQCLNETALESCAKLLPHDECSIGEYNCFLNATTRCTRDSPAMKAVHHSFNTHLDLKNCSRIDWNDGNSGIITSPKILLTLTALCISLFSLRK
;
A
#
# COMPACT_ATOMS: atom_id res chain seq x y z
N GLY A 1 -56.26 7.34 1.45
CA GLY A 1 -55.02 8.02 1.86
C GLY A 1 -54.04 7.87 0.73
N ALA A 2 -53.48 8.98 0.24
CA ALA A 2 -52.43 8.93 -0.76
C ALA A 2 -51.22 8.21 -0.14
N CYS A 3 -50.70 7.19 -0.81
CA CYS A 3 -49.38 6.65 -0.48
C CYS A 3 -48.39 7.78 -0.72
N ASP A 4 -47.82 8.35 0.34
CA ASP A 4 -46.72 9.31 0.22
C ASP A 4 -45.65 8.65 -0.65
N ALA A 5 -45.42 9.21 -1.83
CA ALA A 5 -44.34 8.76 -2.70
C ALA A 5 -43.05 8.88 -1.89
N GLN A 6 -42.34 7.77 -1.71
CA GLN A 6 -41.04 7.80 -1.03
C GLN A 6 -40.12 8.74 -1.83
N THR A 7 -39.75 9.87 -1.24
CA THR A 7 -38.90 10.88 -1.87
C THR A 7 -37.44 10.61 -1.51
N CYS A 8 -36.55 10.66 -2.50
CA CYS A 8 -35.11 10.69 -2.31
C CYS A 8 -34.62 12.14 -2.29
N GLU A 9 -34.02 12.58 -1.19
CA GLU A 9 -33.51 13.94 -1.00
C GLU A 9 -31.97 14.02 -1.12
N SER A 10 -31.33 13.02 -1.74
CA SER A 10 -29.87 12.95 -1.88
C SER A 10 -29.25 14.18 -2.55
N ALA A 11 -29.95 14.78 -3.53
CA ALA A 11 -29.52 15.99 -4.22
C ALA A 11 -29.38 17.21 -3.27
N LEU A 12 -30.06 17.20 -2.12
CA LEU A 12 -29.99 18.27 -1.12
C LEU A 12 -28.79 18.12 -0.18
N LEU A 13 -28.02 17.02 -0.26
CA LEU A 13 -26.87 16.76 0.61
C LEU A 13 -25.88 17.94 0.66
N THR A 14 -25.59 18.52 -0.50
CA THR A 14 -24.63 19.65 -0.60
C THR A 14 -25.10 20.91 0.13
N SER A 15 -26.41 21.09 0.31
CA SER A 15 -26.98 22.24 1.04
C SER A 15 -26.73 22.18 2.55
N CYS A 16 -26.39 21.01 3.08
CA CYS A 16 -26.04 20.83 4.49
C CYS A 16 -24.62 21.33 4.84
N PHE A 17 -23.80 21.67 3.85
CA PHE A 17 -22.42 22.10 4.06
C PHE A 17 -22.28 23.61 3.84
N PRO A 18 -21.43 24.30 4.63
CA PRO A 18 -21.21 25.74 4.47
C PRO A 18 -20.78 26.10 3.04
N ALA A 19 -21.36 27.17 2.50
CA ALA A 19 -20.98 27.67 1.19
C ALA A 19 -19.56 28.23 1.22
N GLY A 20 -18.65 27.59 0.51
CA GLY A 20 -17.27 28.04 0.31
C GLY A 20 -16.23 27.10 0.91
N LEU A 21 -15.78 26.11 0.12
CA LEU A 21 -14.38 25.88 -0.25
C LEU A 21 -14.23 24.46 -0.86
N LYS A 22 -13.88 24.44 -2.16
CA LYS A 22 -13.66 23.30 -3.07
C LYS A 22 -14.92 22.63 -3.62
N ARG A 23 -14.79 22.06 -4.82
CA ARG A 23 -15.83 21.42 -5.64
C ARG A 23 -16.49 20.20 -4.96
N VAL A 24 -16.12 19.84 -3.73
CA VAL A 24 -16.58 18.64 -3.01
C VAL A 24 -16.76 18.93 -1.51
N PRO A 25 -17.89 18.54 -0.88
CA PRO A 25 -18.11 18.67 0.56
C PRO A 25 -17.04 17.96 1.40
N LYS A 26 -16.65 18.55 2.53
CA LYS A 26 -15.70 17.95 3.48
C LYS A 26 -15.89 18.47 4.91
N VAL A 27 -15.51 17.65 5.88
CA VAL A 27 -15.34 18.01 7.28
C VAL A 27 -13.87 18.34 7.53
N GLU A 28 -13.61 19.49 8.16
CA GLU A 28 -12.25 19.94 8.49
C GLU A 28 -11.97 19.80 9.99
N PHE A 29 -10.77 19.33 10.33
CA PHE A 29 -10.26 19.21 11.68
C PHE A 29 -8.75 19.48 11.68
N GLN A 30 -8.28 20.28 12.64
CA GLN A 30 -6.87 20.61 12.80
C GLN A 30 -6.31 19.92 14.05
N ILE A 31 -5.15 19.29 13.89
CA ILE A 31 -4.40 18.69 15.01
C ILE A 31 -3.42 19.74 15.55
N TYR A 32 -2.57 20.28 14.67
CA TYR A 32 -1.59 21.29 15.02
C TYR A 32 -2.21 22.66 15.26
N GLY A 33 -1.80 23.32 16.34
CA GLY A 33 -2.25 24.68 16.67
C GLY A 33 -3.73 24.78 17.07
N ALA A 34 -4.40 23.65 17.32
CA ALA A 34 -5.79 23.65 17.75
C ALA A 34 -5.95 24.39 19.09
N THR A 35 -6.89 25.32 19.12
CA THR A 35 -7.31 26.02 20.34
C THR A 35 -8.65 25.46 20.81
N VAL A 36 -8.99 25.69 22.08
CA VAL A 36 -10.32 25.32 22.60
C VAL A 36 -11.43 25.95 21.76
N ASP A 37 -11.27 27.21 21.36
CA ASP A 37 -12.28 27.93 20.58
C ASP A 37 -12.37 27.41 19.13
N SER A 38 -11.24 27.06 18.51
CA SER A 38 -11.28 26.43 17.18
C SER A 38 -11.96 25.07 17.21
N LEU A 39 -11.71 24.25 18.24
CA LEU A 39 -12.38 22.94 18.38
C LEU A 39 -13.87 23.08 18.68
N LYS A 40 -14.28 24.07 19.49
CA LYS A 40 -15.70 24.38 19.71
C LYS A 40 -16.40 24.75 18.40
N ASN A 41 -15.76 25.56 17.56
CA ASN A 41 -16.32 25.92 16.25
C ASN A 41 -16.41 24.71 15.32
N VAL A 42 -15.39 23.85 15.30
CA VAL A 42 -15.40 22.59 14.53
C VAL A 42 -16.52 21.66 15.00
N CYS A 43 -16.71 21.50 16.31
CA CYS A 43 -17.84 20.74 16.87
C CYS A 43 -19.20 21.31 16.45
N LYS A 44 -19.41 22.63 16.57
CA LYS A 44 -20.65 23.29 16.14
C LYS A 44 -20.96 23.02 14.67
N ASN A 45 -19.94 23.09 13.80
CA ASN A 45 -20.09 22.79 12.38
C ASN A 45 -20.43 21.32 12.14
N ALA A 46 -19.74 20.39 12.81
CA ALA A 46 -20.01 18.96 12.69
C ALA A 46 -21.43 18.60 13.17
N ASP A 47 -21.91 19.23 14.26
CA ASP A 47 -23.26 19.05 14.77
C ASP A 47 -24.32 19.59 13.81
N ALA A 48 -24.12 20.78 13.24
CA ALA A 48 -25.01 21.36 12.25
C ALA A 48 -25.12 20.50 10.98
N ILE A 49 -23.98 20.05 10.43
CA ILE A 49 -23.94 19.18 9.24
C ILE A 49 -24.63 17.85 9.56
N SER A 50 -24.25 17.19 10.68
CA SER A 50 -24.84 15.90 11.08
C SER A 50 -26.36 16.02 11.26
N THR A 51 -26.84 17.08 11.90
CA THR A 51 -28.27 17.34 12.08
C THR A 51 -28.99 17.51 10.74
N CYS A 52 -28.45 18.34 9.85
CA CYS A 52 -29.03 18.55 8.52
C CYS A 52 -29.09 17.25 7.69
N VAL A 53 -27.99 16.52 7.60
CA VAL A 53 -27.92 15.28 6.79
C VAL A 53 -28.86 14.21 7.36
N ASN A 54 -29.00 14.11 8.68
CA ASN A 54 -29.91 13.14 9.29
C ASN A 54 -31.39 13.40 8.94
N GLN A 55 -31.78 14.66 8.67
CA GLN A 55 -33.14 15.03 8.29
C GLN A 55 -33.49 14.65 6.85
N LEU A 56 -32.50 14.38 5.99
CA LEU A 56 -32.75 13.98 4.59
C LEU A 56 -33.52 12.67 4.51
N LYS A 57 -34.59 12.66 3.72
CA LYS A 57 -35.36 11.45 3.39
C LYS A 57 -34.60 10.63 2.35
N ILE A 58 -34.27 9.38 2.69
CA ILE A 58 -33.50 8.48 1.82
C ILE A 58 -34.24 7.20 1.46
N ASP A 59 -35.43 6.98 2.00
CA ASP A 59 -36.20 5.75 1.79
C ASP A 59 -36.61 5.55 0.32
N GLY A 60 -36.76 6.64 -0.42
CA GLY A 60 -37.06 6.63 -1.86
C GLY A 60 -35.84 6.56 -2.77
N CYS A 61 -34.62 6.50 -2.23
CA CYS A 61 -33.40 6.40 -3.04
C CYS A 61 -33.19 4.96 -3.54
N GLN A 62 -32.38 4.80 -4.59
CA GLN A 62 -31.95 3.47 -5.03
C GLN A 62 -31.16 2.76 -3.93
N GLU A 63 -31.17 1.42 -3.91
CA GLU A 63 -30.55 0.64 -2.83
C GLU A 63 -29.10 1.03 -2.56
N GLU A 64 -28.28 1.17 -3.60
CA GLU A 64 -26.87 1.54 -3.49
C GLU A 64 -26.68 2.95 -2.92
N GLU A 65 -27.48 3.90 -3.39
CA GLU A 65 -27.46 5.29 -2.94
C GLU A 65 -27.95 5.41 -1.49
N ARG A 66 -29.02 4.68 -1.13
CA ARG A 66 -29.54 4.62 0.23
C ARG A 66 -28.53 4.04 1.19
N HIS A 67 -27.89 2.93 0.82
CA HIS A 67 -26.82 2.31 1.62
C HIS A 67 -25.66 3.29 1.83
N HIS A 68 -25.24 3.98 0.76
CA HIS A 68 -24.18 5.00 0.83
C HIS A 68 -24.55 6.17 1.76
N LEU A 69 -25.76 6.73 1.62
CA LEU A 69 -26.23 7.83 2.47
C LEU A 69 -26.38 7.40 3.92
N GLN A 70 -26.75 6.14 4.17
CA GLN A 70 -26.81 5.59 5.53
C GLN A 70 -25.40 5.53 6.15
N LEU A 71 -24.42 5.03 5.40
CA LEU A 71 -23.01 5.05 5.84
C LEU A 71 -22.56 6.47 6.17
N LEU A 72 -22.86 7.45 5.32
CA LEU A 72 -22.52 8.85 5.55
C LEU A 72 -23.20 9.42 6.80
N LYS A 73 -24.49 9.13 7.03
CA LYS A 73 -25.21 9.54 8.24
C LYS A 73 -24.55 8.99 9.50
N ASP A 74 -24.14 7.73 9.47
CA ASP A 74 -23.45 7.10 10.59
C ASP A 74 -22.03 7.67 10.79
N GLY A 75 -21.28 7.90 9.72
CA GLY A 75 -19.95 8.54 9.75
C GLY A 75 -19.99 9.96 10.34
N LEU A 76 -20.93 10.79 9.89
CA LEU A 76 -21.15 12.13 10.42
C LEU A 76 -21.54 12.12 11.90
N ARG A 77 -22.30 11.10 12.34
CA ARG A 77 -22.66 10.94 13.75
C ARG A 77 -21.45 10.61 14.61
N SER A 78 -20.60 9.67 14.18
CA SER A 78 -19.34 9.36 14.86
C SER A 78 -18.42 10.56 14.92
N THR A 79 -18.22 11.24 13.78
CA THR A 79 -17.42 12.46 13.69
C THR A 79 -17.90 13.54 14.64
N ARG A 80 -19.21 13.81 14.70
CA ARG A 80 -19.78 14.74 15.67
C ARG A 80 -19.46 14.30 17.10
N ASN A 81 -19.71 13.04 17.45
CA ASN A 81 -19.50 12.54 18.81
C ASN A 81 -18.04 12.72 19.25
N SER A 82 -17.08 12.37 18.38
CA SER A 82 -15.66 12.48 18.66
C SER A 82 -15.18 13.94 18.71
N LEU A 83 -15.67 14.79 17.78
CA LEU A 83 -15.30 16.22 17.73
C LEU A 83 -15.91 17.06 18.86
N CYS A 84 -17.06 16.66 19.37
CA CYS A 84 -17.77 17.36 20.44
C CYS A 84 -17.48 16.79 21.84
N HIS A 85 -16.59 15.80 21.95
CA HIS A 85 -16.23 15.21 23.22
C HIS A 85 -15.44 16.21 24.09
N GLU A 86 -15.80 16.33 25.37
CA GLU A 86 -15.23 17.31 26.31
C GLU A 86 -13.70 17.21 26.46
N ASN A 87 -13.17 15.99 26.47
CA ASN A 87 -11.74 15.71 26.59
C ASN A 87 -10.94 15.80 25.28
N LEU A 88 -11.57 16.17 24.16
CA LEU A 88 -10.89 16.18 22.86
C LEU A 88 -9.69 17.12 22.84
N TYR A 89 -9.83 18.32 23.40
CA TYR A 89 -8.75 19.32 23.40
C TYR A 89 -7.48 18.77 24.04
N GLN A 90 -7.59 18.18 25.24
CA GLN A 90 -6.46 17.61 25.95
C GLN A 90 -5.82 16.48 25.13
N SER A 91 -6.64 15.61 24.54
CA SER A 91 -6.16 14.52 23.69
C SER A 91 -5.43 15.02 22.43
N VAL A 92 -5.89 16.14 21.83
CA VAL A 92 -5.24 16.76 20.66
C VAL A 92 -3.90 17.37 21.02
N VAL A 93 -3.80 18.04 22.18
CA VAL A 93 -2.53 18.58 22.68
C VAL A 93 -1.51 17.46 22.89
N GLU A 94 -1.94 16.35 23.50
CA GLU A 94 -1.08 15.18 23.71
C GLU A 94 -0.63 14.53 22.41
N LEU A 95 -1.55 14.35 21.46
CA LEU A 95 -1.22 13.82 20.14
C LEU A 95 -0.24 14.75 19.40
N SER A 96 -0.50 16.06 19.40
CA SER A 96 0.36 17.06 18.75
C SER A 96 1.77 17.07 19.31
N ARG A 97 1.93 16.94 20.64
CA ARG A 97 3.25 16.88 21.28
C ARG A 97 4.02 15.61 20.94
N CYS A 98 3.30 14.51 20.69
CA CYS A 98 3.89 13.21 20.41
C CYS A 98 4.20 12.99 18.91
N LEU A 99 3.41 13.61 18.03
CA LEU A 99 3.55 13.46 16.58
C LEU A 99 4.95 13.88 16.10
N ASN A 100 5.53 13.05 15.23
CA ASN A 100 6.77 13.41 14.55
C ASN A 100 6.46 14.27 13.31
N GLU A 101 6.54 15.58 13.46
CA GLU A 101 6.26 16.56 12.40
C GLU A 101 7.14 16.37 11.16
N THR A 102 8.43 16.02 11.35
CA THR A 102 9.35 15.77 10.24
C THR A 102 8.90 14.57 9.40
N ILE A 103 8.54 13.46 10.04
CA ILE A 103 8.01 12.27 9.35
C ILE A 103 6.71 12.61 8.63
N PHE A 104 5.81 13.36 9.30
CA PHE A 104 4.55 13.79 8.70
C PHE A 104 4.77 14.63 7.44
N GLY A 105 5.65 15.63 7.51
CA GLY A 105 5.98 16.53 6.40
C GLY A 105 6.63 15.80 5.21
N VAL A 106 7.62 14.94 5.47
CA VAL A 106 8.28 14.14 4.42
C VAL A 106 7.28 13.20 3.75
N CYS A 107 6.46 12.50 4.53
CA CYS A 107 5.45 11.60 3.99
C CYS A 107 4.42 12.34 3.13
N LEU A 108 3.93 13.48 3.61
CA LEU A 108 2.94 14.28 2.90
C LEU A 108 3.51 14.86 1.61
N GLY A 109 4.77 15.30 1.62
CA GLY A 109 5.50 15.75 0.43
C GLY A 109 5.57 14.65 -0.63
N ALA A 110 6.09 13.47 -0.25
CA ALA A 110 6.17 12.32 -1.16
C ALA A 110 4.80 11.89 -1.70
N TYR A 111 3.77 11.90 -0.84
CA TYR A 111 2.39 11.61 -1.24
C TYR A 111 1.87 12.62 -2.27
N ASN A 112 2.12 13.91 -2.07
CA ASN A 112 1.67 14.95 -3.00
C ASN A 112 2.41 14.87 -4.35
N ASP A 113 3.70 14.52 -4.33
CA ASP A 113 4.48 14.30 -5.55
C ASP A 113 3.95 13.09 -6.34
N GLU A 114 3.64 11.98 -5.66
CA GLU A 114 2.98 10.81 -6.25
C GLU A 114 1.59 11.17 -6.83
N VAL A 115 0.78 11.92 -6.08
CA VAL A 115 -0.55 12.39 -6.51
C VAL A 115 -0.47 13.23 -7.79
N THR A 116 0.59 14.03 -7.92
CA THR A 116 0.81 14.91 -9.07
C THR A 116 1.29 14.14 -10.30
N THR A 117 2.06 13.07 -10.10
CA THR A 117 2.70 12.31 -11.18
C THR A 117 1.90 11.10 -11.69
N LEU A 118 1.07 10.47 -10.85
CA LEU A 118 0.48 9.15 -11.16
C LEU A 118 -1.05 9.12 -11.36
N LEU A 119 -1.80 10.22 -11.17
CA LEU A 119 -3.23 10.05 -10.90
C LEU A 119 -4.21 10.25 -12.05
N THR A 120 -4.91 9.14 -12.35
CA THR A 120 -6.35 9.09 -12.66
C THR A 120 -7.18 9.78 -11.56
N ARG A 121 -8.33 10.32 -11.95
CA ARG A 121 -9.15 11.25 -11.14
C ARG A 121 -9.56 10.71 -9.75
N ASP A 122 -9.87 9.42 -9.62
CA ASP A 122 -10.45 8.82 -8.41
C ASP A 122 -9.54 8.84 -7.18
N LYS A 123 -8.24 8.54 -7.34
CA LYS A 123 -7.28 8.54 -6.23
C LYS A 123 -6.97 9.94 -5.70
N ARG A 124 -7.21 10.98 -6.52
CA ARG A 124 -7.07 12.39 -6.15
C ARG A 124 -8.21 12.81 -5.21
N GLU A 125 -9.40 12.25 -5.41
CA GLU A 125 -10.61 12.57 -4.65
C GLU A 125 -10.62 11.84 -3.28
N CYS A 126 -10.15 10.58 -3.20
CA CYS A 126 -10.19 9.81 -1.94
C CYS A 126 -9.10 10.11 -0.90
N ARG A 127 -8.03 10.85 -1.24
CA ARG A 127 -6.96 11.32 -0.32
C ARG A 127 -6.41 10.31 0.72
N HIS A 128 -6.37 9.00 0.40
CA HIS A 128 -6.06 7.98 1.40
C HIS A 128 -4.68 8.12 2.07
N GLY A 129 -3.71 8.73 1.39
CA GLY A 129 -2.34 8.81 1.89
C GLY A 129 -2.15 9.81 3.03
N GLU A 130 -3.02 10.81 3.17
CA GLU A 130 -2.89 11.79 4.25
C GLU A 130 -3.07 11.19 5.64
N TYR A 131 -4.11 10.39 5.84
CA TYR A 131 -4.28 9.67 7.09
C TYR A 131 -3.16 8.65 7.32
N ILE A 132 -2.67 7.98 6.26
CA ILE A 132 -1.53 7.06 6.39
C ILE A 132 -0.29 7.80 6.90
N CYS A 133 0.00 9.00 6.37
CA CYS A 133 1.11 9.83 6.83
C CYS A 133 0.94 10.21 8.30
N LEU A 134 -0.28 10.52 8.73
CA LEU A 134 -0.57 10.76 10.15
C LEU A 134 -0.29 9.50 11.00
N LEU A 135 -0.75 8.33 10.56
CA LEU A 135 -0.53 7.08 11.29
C LEU A 135 0.97 6.78 11.45
N LYS A 136 1.75 6.98 10.38
CA LYS A 136 3.22 6.86 10.40
C LYS A 136 3.86 7.84 11.38
N ALA A 137 3.48 9.11 11.33
CA ALA A 137 3.99 10.12 12.25
C ALA A 137 3.62 9.87 13.72
N ALA A 138 2.57 9.07 13.97
CA ALA A 138 2.06 8.75 15.30
C ALA A 138 2.42 7.33 15.78
N GLU A 139 3.40 6.65 15.19
CA GLU A 139 3.77 5.27 15.57
C GLU A 139 4.24 5.14 17.03
N GLY A 140 4.89 6.17 17.57
CA GLY A 140 5.31 6.22 18.98
C GLY A 140 4.24 6.75 19.94
N CYS A 141 3.06 7.11 19.43
CA CYS A 141 2.01 7.73 20.23
C CYS A 141 0.97 6.72 20.72
N PRO A 142 0.29 7.00 21.85
CA PRO A 142 -0.81 6.17 22.33
C PRO A 142 -1.82 5.87 21.20
N SER A 143 -2.12 4.59 21.00
CA SER A 143 -2.94 4.11 19.88
C SER A 143 -4.44 4.34 20.07
N THR A 144 -4.89 4.49 21.32
CA THR A 144 -6.31 4.61 21.70
C THR A 144 -6.67 6.00 22.23
N SER A 145 -6.03 7.06 21.71
CA SER A 145 -6.39 8.41 22.11
C SER A 145 -7.65 8.90 21.39
N LEU A 146 -8.50 9.63 22.10
CA LEU A 146 -9.69 10.28 21.56
C LEU A 146 -9.36 11.16 20.33
N ALA A 147 -8.21 11.82 20.31
CA ALA A 147 -7.76 12.58 19.16
C ALA A 147 -7.51 11.71 17.91
N ARG A 148 -6.93 10.51 18.06
CA ARG A 148 -6.73 9.61 16.91
C ARG A 148 -8.08 9.08 16.40
N GLU A 149 -9.02 8.79 17.30
CA GLU A 149 -10.38 8.41 16.94
C GLU A 149 -11.10 9.55 16.19
N ALA A 150 -11.06 10.77 16.71
CA ALA A 150 -11.64 11.94 16.04
C ALA A 150 -11.05 12.16 14.64
N VAL A 151 -9.72 12.01 14.49
CA VAL A 151 -9.07 12.10 13.19
C VAL A 151 -9.56 10.99 12.26
N LYS A 152 -9.58 9.74 12.73
CA LYS A 152 -10.08 8.59 11.97
C LYS A 152 -11.51 8.82 11.48
N ASP A 153 -12.40 9.28 12.35
CA ASP A 153 -13.81 9.52 12.04
C ASP A 153 -13.98 10.63 10.98
N VAL A 154 -13.22 11.73 11.11
CA VAL A 154 -13.21 12.81 10.11
C VAL A 154 -12.74 12.30 8.75
N TYR A 155 -11.66 11.52 8.71
CA TYR A 155 -11.16 10.96 7.46
C TYR A 155 -12.13 9.95 6.84
N ASN A 156 -12.70 9.05 7.64
CA ASN A 156 -13.72 8.10 7.17
C ASN A 156 -14.97 8.82 6.63
N THR A 157 -15.42 9.89 7.28
CA THR A 157 -16.57 10.69 6.81
C THR A 157 -16.25 11.41 5.51
N ASN A 158 -15.04 11.94 5.37
CA ASN A 158 -14.61 12.53 4.11
C ASN A 158 -14.51 11.49 2.99
N LEU A 159 -14.11 10.25 3.30
CA LEU A 159 -14.14 9.15 2.35
C LEU A 159 -15.58 8.81 1.95
N ASP A 160 -16.51 8.74 2.90
CA ASP A 160 -17.93 8.55 2.62
C ASP A 160 -18.46 9.68 1.71
N LEU A 161 -18.11 10.94 1.95
CA LEU A 161 -18.53 12.05 1.09
C LEU A 161 -18.03 11.94 -0.37
N ASN A 162 -16.94 11.23 -0.60
CA ASN A 162 -16.34 11.00 -1.91
C ASN A 162 -16.68 9.61 -2.49
N ASN A 163 -17.55 8.83 -1.85
CA ASN A 163 -17.85 7.44 -2.23
C ASN A 163 -16.60 6.54 -2.31
N CYS A 164 -15.69 6.76 -1.36
CA CYS A 164 -14.45 6.02 -1.21
C CYS A 164 -14.55 4.95 -0.11
N THR A 165 -13.68 3.94 -0.15
CA THR A 165 -13.63 2.91 0.88
C THR A 165 -13.01 3.44 2.18
N ARG A 166 -13.62 3.14 3.33
CA ARG A 166 -13.12 3.49 4.67
C ARG A 166 -11.83 2.74 5.04
N TYR A 167 -11.04 3.29 5.97
CA TYR A 167 -9.78 2.67 6.43
C TYR A 167 -9.95 1.45 7.34
N ASP A 168 -11.07 1.36 8.05
CA ASP A 168 -11.34 0.25 8.96
C ASP A 168 -12.13 -0.89 8.29
N GLY A 169 -12.35 -0.80 6.98
CA GLY A 169 -13.14 -1.77 6.22
C GLY A 169 -14.62 -1.80 6.62
N SER A 170 -15.10 -0.90 7.50
CA SER A 170 -16.46 -0.94 8.02
C SER A 170 -17.52 -0.67 6.95
N SER A 171 -17.11 -0.17 5.78
CA SER A 171 -17.95 -0.02 4.59
C SER A 171 -18.29 -1.34 3.89
N GLY A 172 -17.77 -2.47 4.38
CA GLY A 172 -17.89 -3.79 3.73
C GLY A 172 -17.03 -3.95 2.47
N LYS A 173 -16.43 -2.86 1.99
CA LYS A 173 -15.47 -2.83 0.89
C LYS A 173 -14.06 -2.70 1.45
N GLN A 174 -13.16 -3.56 0.98
CA GLN A 174 -11.74 -3.45 1.29
C GLN A 174 -11.07 -2.48 0.31
N ARG A 175 -10.04 -1.77 0.76
CA ARG A 175 -9.26 -0.86 -0.08
C ARG A 175 -8.23 -1.65 -0.92
N CYS A 176 -7.84 -1.06 -2.05
CA CYS A 176 -6.74 -1.54 -2.87
C CYS A 176 -5.71 -0.42 -3.11
N ASP A 177 -4.59 -0.50 -2.41
CA ASP A 177 -3.44 0.39 -2.55
C ASP A 177 -2.36 -0.20 -3.49
N ALA A 178 -2.76 -1.03 -4.46
CA ALA A 178 -1.89 -1.81 -5.35
C ALA A 178 -0.64 -1.06 -5.84
N GLU A 179 -0.81 0.12 -6.44
CA GLU A 179 0.31 0.92 -6.97
C GLU A 179 1.29 1.38 -5.89
N ARG A 180 0.78 1.82 -4.73
CA ARG A 180 1.66 2.24 -3.62
C ARG A 180 2.34 1.05 -2.98
N TYR A 181 1.60 -0.04 -2.84
CA TYR A 181 2.10 -1.30 -2.29
C TYR A 181 3.28 -1.78 -3.13
N TRP A 182 3.07 -1.88 -4.44
CA TRP A 182 4.11 -2.18 -5.42
C TRP A 182 5.28 -1.18 -5.40
N GLY A 183 4.98 0.12 -5.32
CA GLY A 183 5.97 1.18 -5.28
C GLY A 183 6.95 1.07 -4.12
N CYS A 184 6.52 0.52 -2.97
CA CYS A 184 7.42 0.24 -1.84
C CYS A 184 8.55 -0.72 -2.23
N PHE A 185 8.21 -1.84 -2.88
CA PHE A 185 9.17 -2.86 -3.31
C PHE A 185 10.04 -2.36 -4.47
N LYS A 186 9.44 -1.70 -5.47
CA LYS A 186 10.18 -1.17 -6.63
C LYS A 186 11.23 -0.13 -6.22
N ARG A 187 10.92 0.73 -5.25
CA ARG A 187 11.91 1.67 -4.70
C ARG A 187 13.06 0.90 -4.06
N ALA A 188 12.77 -0.07 -3.20
CA ALA A 188 13.81 -0.86 -2.55
C ALA A 188 14.67 -1.63 -3.55
N GLU A 189 14.07 -2.28 -4.55
CA GLU A 189 14.79 -2.95 -5.65
C GLU A 189 15.74 -1.99 -6.38
N GLY A 190 15.30 -0.76 -6.68
CA GLY A 190 16.15 0.24 -7.32
C GLY A 190 17.37 0.68 -6.47
N HIS A 191 17.31 0.51 -5.16
CA HIS A 191 18.41 0.81 -4.23
C HIS A 191 19.29 -0.42 -3.96
N ILE A 192 18.70 -1.61 -3.86
CA ILE A 192 19.40 -2.88 -3.61
C ILE A 192 20.07 -3.36 -4.91
N LYS A 193 21.28 -2.86 -5.15
CA LYS A 193 22.22 -3.32 -6.20
C LYS A 193 22.88 -4.68 -5.87
N PHE A 194 22.09 -5.68 -5.55
CA PHE A 194 22.53 -7.08 -5.43
C PHE A 194 22.32 -7.78 -6.80
N PRO A 195 23.17 -8.73 -7.26
CA PRO A 195 24.25 -9.42 -6.57
C PRO A 195 25.63 -8.80 -6.84
N LYS A 196 25.79 -7.47 -6.90
CA LYS A 196 27.15 -6.91 -7.07
C LYS A 196 27.95 -7.05 -5.78
N VAL A 197 29.27 -7.22 -5.91
CA VAL A 197 30.18 -7.20 -4.75
C VAL A 197 29.99 -5.88 -4.01
N ARG A 198 29.77 -5.99 -2.70
CA ARG A 198 29.52 -4.88 -1.79
C ARG A 198 30.39 -5.03 -0.57
N ASP A 199 30.89 -3.90 -0.07
CA ASP A 199 31.53 -3.84 1.23
C ASP A 199 30.47 -3.92 2.36
N GLU A 200 30.95 -4.02 3.59
CA GLU A 200 30.12 -4.14 4.79
C GLU A 200 29.16 -2.94 4.95
N GLU A 201 29.60 -1.72 4.64
CA GLU A 201 28.77 -0.51 4.76
C GLU A 201 27.59 -0.53 3.78
N LEU A 202 27.86 -0.90 2.52
CA LEU A 202 26.85 -1.03 1.47
C LEU A 202 25.87 -2.19 1.73
N LEU A 203 26.32 -3.29 2.34
CA LEU A 203 25.43 -4.39 2.76
C LEU A 203 24.51 -3.95 3.91
N ALA A 204 25.04 -3.19 4.87
CA ALA A 204 24.25 -2.62 5.94
C ALA A 204 23.21 -1.60 5.42
N GLU A 205 23.55 -0.83 4.37
CA GLU A 205 22.60 0.04 3.67
C GLU A 205 21.48 -0.77 3.00
N ASP A 206 21.81 -1.85 2.29
CA ASP A 206 20.82 -2.71 1.64
C ASP A 206 19.86 -3.35 2.66
N CYS A 207 20.37 -3.79 3.82
CA CYS A 207 19.54 -4.27 4.92
C CYS A 207 18.57 -3.18 5.39
N LYS A 208 19.05 -1.95 5.70
CA LYS A 208 18.20 -0.83 6.11
C LYS A 208 17.12 -0.48 5.07
N VAL A 209 17.48 -0.49 3.79
CA VAL A 209 16.53 -0.28 2.68
C VAL A 209 15.46 -1.36 2.69
N SER A 210 15.85 -2.63 2.86
CA SER A 210 14.88 -3.73 2.89
C SER A 210 13.95 -3.66 4.11
N GLU A 211 14.43 -3.25 5.28
CA GLU A 211 13.58 -3.02 6.47
C GLU A 211 12.57 -1.88 6.26
N SER A 212 12.92 -0.86 5.45
CA SER A 212 12.02 0.26 5.17
C SER A 212 10.75 -0.15 4.42
N VAL A 213 10.76 -1.29 3.70
CA VAL A 213 9.59 -1.79 2.97
C VAL A 213 8.47 -2.23 3.90
N ASP A 214 8.79 -2.80 5.06
CA ASP A 214 7.79 -3.16 6.07
C ASP A 214 7.06 -1.91 6.57
N SER A 215 7.81 -0.84 6.90
CA SER A 215 7.23 0.44 7.29
C SER A 215 6.42 1.08 6.15
N CYS A 216 6.89 0.95 4.90
CA CYS A 216 6.21 1.47 3.73
C CYS A 216 4.85 0.79 3.51
N THR A 217 4.79 -0.54 3.67
CA THR A 217 3.60 -1.37 3.39
C THR A 217 2.65 -1.52 4.57
N LYS A 218 3.09 -1.22 5.80
CA LYS A 218 2.34 -1.40 7.06
C LYS A 218 0.89 -0.89 7.06
N TYR A 219 0.63 0.22 6.38
CA TYR A 219 -0.68 0.90 6.35
C TYR A 219 -1.42 0.79 5.02
N LEU A 220 -0.90 -0.04 4.11
CA LEU A 220 -1.45 -0.26 2.79
C LEU A 220 -2.32 -1.52 2.80
N GLU A 221 -3.48 -1.43 2.16
CA GLU A 221 -4.44 -2.51 2.03
C GLU A 221 -4.45 -3.06 0.61
N ILE A 222 -4.44 -4.38 0.49
CA ILE A 222 -4.55 -5.07 -0.81
C ILE A 222 -5.79 -5.98 -0.88
N GLY A 223 -6.60 -6.02 0.18
CA GLY A 223 -7.76 -6.91 0.28
C GLY A 223 -8.84 -6.62 -0.77
N GLY A 224 -8.98 -5.35 -1.15
CA GLY A 224 -9.91 -4.91 -2.20
C GLY A 224 -9.36 -5.05 -3.61
N CYS A 225 -8.13 -5.53 -3.80
CA CYS A 225 -7.56 -5.68 -5.13
C CYS A 225 -8.19 -6.85 -5.88
N SER A 226 -7.97 -6.90 -7.21
CA SER A 226 -8.45 -8.03 -8.01
C SER A 226 -7.82 -9.34 -7.55
N ASP A 227 -8.52 -10.45 -7.79
CA ASP A 227 -8.03 -11.79 -7.44
C ASP A 227 -6.78 -12.20 -8.22
N GLU A 228 -6.47 -11.49 -9.31
CA GLU A 228 -5.20 -11.61 -10.03
C GLU A 228 -4.03 -10.96 -9.28
N LEU A 229 -4.26 -9.79 -8.66
CA LEU A 229 -3.22 -9.03 -7.98
C LEU A 229 -2.92 -9.56 -6.57
N LYS A 230 -3.93 -10.13 -5.88
CA LYS A 230 -3.75 -10.61 -4.50
C LYS A 230 -2.64 -11.66 -4.36
N PRO A 231 -2.60 -12.76 -5.14
CA PRO A 231 -1.53 -13.74 -5.07
C PRO A 231 -0.17 -13.13 -5.42
N MET A 232 -0.13 -12.28 -6.45
CA MET A 232 1.11 -11.59 -6.85
C MET A 232 1.70 -10.75 -5.71
N PHE A 233 0.88 -10.00 -4.98
CA PHE A 233 1.34 -9.24 -3.82
C PHE A 233 1.75 -10.12 -2.63
N GLN A 234 1.09 -11.26 -2.44
CA GLN A 234 1.48 -12.21 -1.40
C GLN A 234 2.86 -12.82 -1.68
N TYR A 235 3.10 -13.19 -2.93
CA TYR A 235 4.38 -13.68 -3.43
C TYR A 235 5.49 -12.66 -3.27
N LEU A 236 5.26 -11.44 -3.78
CA LEU A 236 6.22 -10.33 -3.66
C LEU A 236 6.57 -10.04 -2.20
N LYS A 237 5.57 -10.01 -1.32
CA LYS A 237 5.78 -9.83 0.13
C LYS A 237 6.62 -10.96 0.73
N SER A 238 6.33 -12.19 0.36
CA SER A 238 7.03 -13.37 0.87
C SER A 238 8.49 -13.39 0.45
N ASP A 239 8.77 -13.17 -0.84
CA ASP A 239 10.15 -13.18 -1.34
C ASP A 239 10.96 -12.02 -0.81
N PHE A 240 10.35 -10.84 -0.70
CA PHE A 240 11.03 -9.70 -0.13
C PHE A 240 11.34 -9.90 1.35
N ALA A 241 10.44 -10.56 2.10
CA ALA A 241 10.70 -10.91 3.50
C ALA A 241 11.89 -11.88 3.63
N SER A 242 12.00 -12.86 2.73
CA SER A 242 13.15 -13.78 2.66
C SER A 242 14.43 -13.07 2.21
N LEU A 243 14.35 -12.19 1.21
CA LEU A 243 15.47 -11.35 0.78
C LEU A 243 16.02 -10.55 1.96
N ARG A 244 15.13 -9.86 2.69
CA ARG A 244 15.49 -9.11 3.89
C ARG A 244 16.17 -9.99 4.94
N SER A 245 15.63 -11.19 5.23
CA SER A 245 16.23 -12.05 6.26
C SER A 245 17.66 -12.47 5.92
N HIS A 246 17.98 -12.58 4.63
CA HIS A 246 19.35 -12.86 4.18
C HIS A 246 20.23 -11.61 4.06
N LEU A 247 19.68 -10.48 3.62
CA LEU A 247 20.39 -9.19 3.58
C LEU A 247 20.79 -8.71 4.98
N CYS A 248 19.97 -9.00 5.98
CA CYS A 248 20.20 -8.64 7.37
C CYS A 248 20.81 -9.79 8.20
N ASP A 249 21.25 -10.87 7.56
CA ASP A 249 21.96 -11.95 8.25
C ASP A 249 23.35 -11.44 8.69
N PRO A 250 23.72 -11.55 9.99
CA PRO A 250 25.05 -11.15 10.47
C PRO A 250 26.21 -11.84 9.74
N ASN A 251 25.98 -13.02 9.16
CA ASN A 251 26.99 -13.78 8.42
C ASN A 251 27.02 -13.44 6.94
N LEU A 252 26.17 -12.53 6.44
CA LEU A 252 26.12 -12.16 5.03
C LEU A 252 27.48 -11.66 4.52
N HIS A 253 28.15 -10.80 5.28
CA HIS A 253 29.45 -10.25 4.87
C HIS A 253 30.48 -11.38 4.67
N THR A 254 30.62 -12.29 5.63
CA THR A 254 31.49 -13.47 5.50
C THR A 254 31.08 -14.33 4.31
N SER A 255 29.77 -14.57 4.15
CA SER A 255 29.23 -15.32 3.02
C SER A 255 29.51 -14.66 1.67
N MET A 256 29.56 -13.33 1.59
CA MET A 256 29.90 -12.57 0.39
C MET A 256 31.40 -12.68 0.06
N LEU A 257 32.28 -12.72 1.08
CA LEU A 257 33.70 -12.95 0.88
C LEU A 257 33.98 -14.36 0.32
N GLU A 258 33.32 -15.38 0.86
CA GLU A 258 33.38 -16.75 0.34
C GLU A 258 32.82 -16.83 -1.09
N TRP A 259 31.71 -16.14 -1.33
CA TRP A 259 31.10 -16.06 -2.65
C TRP A 259 32.06 -15.47 -3.70
N ASN A 260 32.77 -14.39 -3.38
CA ASN A 260 33.77 -13.79 -4.27
C ASN A 260 34.92 -14.75 -4.61
N GLN A 261 35.26 -15.67 -3.71
CA GLN A 261 36.34 -16.64 -3.95
C GLN A 261 35.90 -17.78 -4.86
N CYS A 262 34.63 -18.15 -4.85
CA CYS A 262 34.11 -19.27 -5.65
C CYS A 262 33.45 -18.82 -6.97
N LEU A 263 33.01 -17.56 -7.07
CA LEU A 263 32.40 -17.00 -8.27
C LEU A 263 33.40 -16.94 -9.42
N ASN A 264 33.02 -17.50 -10.56
CA ASN A 264 33.76 -17.31 -11.80
C ASN A 264 33.27 -16.05 -12.53
N GLU A 265 33.84 -14.89 -12.18
CA GLU A 265 33.49 -13.59 -12.76
C GLU A 265 33.61 -13.59 -14.29
N THR A 266 34.69 -14.17 -14.84
CA THR A 266 34.89 -14.26 -16.29
C THR A 266 33.77 -15.04 -16.98
N ALA A 267 33.32 -16.15 -16.39
CA ALA A 267 32.20 -16.91 -16.91
C ALA A 267 30.88 -16.14 -16.81
N LEU A 268 30.65 -15.44 -15.69
CA LEU A 268 29.46 -14.60 -15.50
C LEU A 268 29.38 -13.49 -16.57
N GLU A 269 30.46 -12.73 -16.73
CA GLU A 269 30.53 -11.65 -17.71
C GLU A 269 30.40 -12.15 -19.16
N SER A 270 31.08 -13.25 -19.48
CA SER A 270 31.02 -13.82 -20.83
C SER A 270 29.62 -14.32 -21.15
N CYS A 271 28.93 -14.92 -20.17
CA CYS A 271 27.55 -15.37 -20.32
C CYS A 271 26.60 -14.18 -20.48
N ALA A 272 26.70 -13.16 -19.61
CA ALA A 272 25.84 -11.97 -19.65
C ALA A 272 25.94 -11.20 -20.98
N LYS A 273 27.12 -11.12 -21.60
CA LYS A 273 27.33 -10.47 -22.91
C LYS A 273 26.59 -11.16 -24.06
N LEU A 274 26.24 -12.43 -23.91
CA LEU A 274 25.54 -13.21 -24.93
C LEU A 274 24.02 -13.17 -24.76
N LEU A 275 23.53 -12.61 -23.65
CA LEU A 275 22.10 -12.56 -23.38
C LEU A 275 21.42 -11.46 -24.20
N PRO A 276 20.27 -11.74 -24.82
CA PRO A 276 19.40 -10.68 -25.29
C PRO A 276 18.87 -9.91 -24.08
N HIS A 277 18.58 -8.62 -24.26
CA HIS A 277 17.92 -7.85 -23.22
C HIS A 277 16.51 -8.41 -23.00
N ASP A 278 16.23 -8.89 -21.79
CA ASP A 278 14.91 -9.34 -21.36
C ASP A 278 14.48 -8.60 -20.08
N GLU A 279 13.20 -8.27 -19.96
CA GLU A 279 12.69 -7.57 -18.77
C GLU A 279 12.63 -8.46 -17.53
N CYS A 280 12.73 -9.78 -17.69
CA CYS A 280 12.64 -10.76 -16.62
C CYS A 280 14.01 -11.21 -16.11
N SER A 281 15.12 -10.87 -16.76
CA SER A 281 16.47 -11.26 -16.35
C SER A 281 16.66 -12.77 -16.06
N ILE A 282 15.88 -13.65 -16.72
CA ILE A 282 15.96 -15.11 -16.47
C ILE A 282 17.31 -15.63 -16.98
N GLY A 283 17.76 -15.11 -18.12
CA GLY A 283 19.08 -15.41 -18.66
C GLY A 283 20.20 -15.03 -17.68
N GLU A 284 20.09 -13.86 -17.05
CA GLU A 284 21.10 -13.36 -16.10
C GLU A 284 21.19 -14.26 -14.86
N TYR A 285 20.05 -14.73 -14.34
CA TYR A 285 20.03 -15.68 -13.24
C TYR A 285 20.69 -17.02 -13.61
N ASN A 286 20.44 -17.54 -14.81
CA ASN A 286 21.08 -18.77 -15.29
C ASN A 286 22.60 -18.60 -15.45
N CYS A 287 23.04 -17.45 -15.97
CA CYS A 287 24.47 -17.10 -16.02
C CYS A 287 25.08 -17.05 -14.62
N PHE A 288 24.37 -16.46 -13.66
CA PHE A 288 24.77 -16.44 -12.26
C PHE A 288 24.91 -17.85 -11.67
N LEU A 289 23.93 -18.74 -11.88
CA LEU A 289 24.01 -20.12 -11.39
C LEU A 289 25.18 -20.91 -11.99
N ASN A 290 25.46 -20.71 -13.29
CA ASN A 290 26.59 -21.36 -13.95
C ASN A 290 27.94 -20.86 -13.41
N ALA A 291 28.05 -19.54 -13.17
CA ALA A 291 29.25 -18.93 -12.61
C ALA A 291 29.50 -19.29 -11.14
N THR A 292 28.47 -19.76 -10.43
CA THR A 292 28.51 -20.10 -9.00
C THR A 292 28.48 -21.61 -8.72
N THR A 293 28.76 -22.45 -9.71
CA THR A 293 28.80 -23.93 -9.57
C THR A 293 29.80 -24.44 -8.52
N ARG A 294 30.79 -23.63 -8.15
CA ARG A 294 31.78 -23.92 -7.10
C ARG A 294 31.40 -23.36 -5.73
N CYS A 295 30.30 -22.62 -5.64
CA CYS A 295 29.84 -21.95 -4.43
C CYS A 295 28.87 -22.83 -3.63
N THR A 296 28.87 -22.64 -2.31
CA THR A 296 27.90 -23.27 -1.41
C THR A 296 26.51 -22.70 -1.65
N ARG A 297 25.61 -23.49 -2.25
CA ARG A 297 24.23 -23.05 -2.56
C ARG A 297 23.45 -22.59 -1.34
N ASP A 298 23.64 -23.22 -0.19
CA ASP A 298 22.88 -22.89 1.03
C ASP A 298 23.38 -21.67 1.80
N SER A 299 24.41 -21.00 1.30
CA SER A 299 24.98 -19.81 1.93
C SER A 299 23.99 -18.62 1.93
N PRO A 300 24.05 -17.73 2.95
CA PRO A 300 23.23 -16.51 2.99
C PRO A 300 23.32 -15.67 1.71
N ALA A 301 24.53 -15.52 1.14
CA ALA A 301 24.72 -14.77 -0.10
C ALA A 301 23.96 -15.40 -1.28
N MET A 302 24.09 -16.71 -1.50
CA MET A 302 23.39 -17.39 -2.60
C MET A 302 21.86 -17.31 -2.46
N LYS A 303 21.34 -17.43 -1.23
CA LYS A 303 19.91 -17.28 -0.94
C LYS A 303 19.43 -15.83 -1.14
N ALA A 304 20.21 -14.85 -0.71
CA ALA A 304 19.93 -13.43 -0.99
C ALA A 304 19.84 -13.17 -2.50
N VAL A 305 20.72 -13.77 -3.32
CA VAL A 305 20.68 -13.57 -4.78
C VAL A 305 19.38 -14.12 -5.33
N HIS A 306 19.04 -15.35 -4.95
CA HIS A 306 17.82 -15.99 -5.39
C HIS A 306 16.56 -15.19 -5.07
N HIS A 307 16.40 -14.75 -3.82
CA HIS A 307 15.24 -13.95 -3.44
C HIS A 307 15.25 -12.55 -4.06
N SER A 308 16.42 -11.98 -4.36
CA SER A 308 16.55 -10.73 -5.13
C SER A 308 16.03 -10.91 -6.56
N PHE A 309 16.39 -11.99 -7.24
CA PHE A 309 15.87 -12.29 -8.58
C PHE A 309 14.37 -12.59 -8.57
N ASN A 310 13.87 -13.37 -7.61
CA ASN A 310 12.44 -13.62 -7.50
C ASN A 310 11.64 -12.35 -7.18
N THR A 311 12.17 -11.44 -6.37
CA THR A 311 11.59 -10.10 -6.16
C THR A 311 11.51 -9.32 -7.48
N HIS A 312 12.59 -9.31 -8.27
CA HIS A 312 12.62 -8.66 -9.59
C HIS A 312 11.57 -9.25 -10.53
N LEU A 313 11.48 -10.59 -10.58
CA LEU A 313 10.51 -11.32 -11.39
C LEU A 313 9.08 -11.00 -10.97
N ASP A 314 8.78 -11.00 -9.68
CA ASP A 314 7.47 -10.62 -9.16
C ASP A 314 7.12 -9.17 -9.54
N LEU A 315 8.08 -8.25 -9.43
CA LEU A 315 7.96 -6.83 -9.85
C LEU A 315 7.85 -6.61 -11.35
N LYS A 316 8.09 -7.64 -12.15
CA LYS A 316 7.95 -7.61 -13.61
C LYS A 316 6.82 -8.51 -14.09
N ASN A 317 6.09 -9.13 -13.16
CA ASN A 317 5.05 -10.12 -13.45
C ASN A 317 5.56 -11.27 -14.34
N CYS A 318 6.78 -11.72 -14.06
CA CYS A 318 7.45 -12.82 -14.72
C CYS A 318 7.20 -14.15 -13.98
N SER A 319 7.64 -15.27 -14.57
CA SER A 319 7.56 -16.56 -13.89
C SER A 319 8.65 -16.69 -12.84
N ARG A 320 8.31 -17.33 -11.72
CA ARG A 320 9.20 -17.51 -10.58
C ARG A 320 10.18 -18.65 -10.84
N ILE A 321 11.29 -18.61 -10.12
CA ILE A 321 12.30 -19.65 -10.15
C ILE A 321 12.22 -20.47 -8.86
N ASP A 322 12.17 -21.78 -8.98
CA ASP A 322 12.21 -22.69 -7.83
C ASP A 322 13.65 -22.84 -7.30
N TRP A 323 13.79 -22.94 -5.98
CA TRP A 323 15.04 -23.17 -5.27
C TRP A 323 15.34 -24.68 -5.10
N ASN A 324 14.37 -25.58 -5.30
CA ASN A 324 14.52 -27.00 -4.98
C ASN A 324 15.13 -27.88 -6.10
N ASP A 325 16.10 -28.70 -5.67
CA ASP A 325 16.64 -29.96 -6.21
C ASP A 325 16.92 -30.12 -7.71
N GLY A 326 18.16 -29.76 -8.10
CA GLY A 326 18.89 -30.42 -9.19
C GLY A 326 18.41 -30.15 -10.63
N ASN A 327 17.27 -29.50 -10.82
CA ASN A 327 16.77 -29.09 -12.11
C ASN A 327 15.99 -27.78 -11.91
N SER A 328 16.54 -26.66 -12.36
CA SER A 328 15.92 -25.34 -12.28
C SER A 328 14.60 -25.32 -13.07
N GLY A 329 13.51 -25.69 -12.41
CA GLY A 329 12.15 -25.60 -12.93
C GLY A 329 11.63 -24.18 -12.79
N ILE A 330 11.20 -23.58 -13.89
CA ILE A 330 10.42 -22.34 -13.89
C ILE A 330 9.01 -22.71 -13.39
N ILE A 331 8.56 -22.10 -12.29
CA ILE A 331 7.16 -22.19 -11.88
C ILE A 331 6.41 -21.14 -12.69
N THR A 332 5.68 -21.60 -13.71
CA THR A 332 4.91 -20.74 -14.60
C THR A 332 3.85 -19.97 -13.82
N SER A 333 3.81 -18.64 -14.00
CA SER A 333 2.74 -17.77 -13.49
C SER A 333 1.34 -18.26 -13.91
N PRO A 334 0.27 -18.04 -13.12
CA PRO A 334 -1.10 -18.46 -13.46
C PRO A 334 -1.58 -18.00 -14.84
N LYS A 335 -1.08 -16.84 -15.33
CA LYS A 335 -1.36 -16.35 -16.69
C LYS A 335 -0.84 -17.28 -17.77
N ILE A 336 0.36 -17.81 -17.58
CA ILE A 336 1.01 -18.71 -18.54
C ILE A 336 0.29 -20.06 -18.54
N LEU A 337 -0.15 -20.54 -17.37
CA LEU A 337 -0.90 -21.80 -17.25
C LEU A 337 -2.22 -21.78 -18.03
N LEU A 338 -2.96 -20.66 -17.97
CA LEU A 338 -4.21 -20.46 -18.73
C LEU A 338 -3.95 -20.35 -20.24
N THR A 339 -2.88 -19.66 -20.67
CA THR A 339 -2.53 -19.58 -22.09
C THR A 339 -1.97 -20.89 -22.64
N LEU A 340 -1.18 -21.65 -21.87
CA LEU A 340 -0.65 -22.95 -22.29
C LEU A 340 -1.74 -24.02 -22.37
N THR A 341 -2.68 -24.05 -21.41
CA THR A 341 -3.83 -24.97 -21.51
C THR A 341 -4.72 -24.61 -22.70
N ALA A 342 -4.97 -23.32 -22.97
CA ALA A 342 -5.70 -22.90 -24.17
C ALA A 342 -4.97 -23.26 -25.47
N LEU A 343 -3.65 -23.07 -25.56
CA LEU A 343 -2.83 -23.47 -26.71
C LEU A 343 -2.77 -24.98 -26.90
N CYS A 344 -2.63 -25.76 -25.83
CA CYS A 344 -2.66 -27.21 -25.89
C CYS A 344 -4.03 -27.73 -26.37
N ILE A 345 -5.14 -27.18 -25.87
CA ILE A 345 -6.48 -27.57 -26.34
C ILE A 345 -6.68 -27.20 -27.83
N SER A 346 -6.19 -26.03 -28.25
CA SER A 346 -6.25 -25.58 -29.64
C SER A 346 -5.45 -26.48 -30.60
N LEU A 347 -4.26 -26.91 -30.17
CA LEU A 347 -3.38 -27.79 -30.95
C LEU A 347 -3.88 -29.25 -30.99
N PHE A 348 -4.59 -29.71 -29.95
CA PHE A 348 -5.25 -31.02 -29.96
C PHE A 348 -6.52 -31.03 -30.81
N SER A 349 -7.25 -29.92 -30.90
CA SER A 349 -8.43 -29.81 -31.78
C SER A 349 -8.10 -29.66 -33.27
N LEU A 350 -6.86 -29.30 -33.63
CA LEU A 350 -6.38 -29.22 -35.02
C LEU A 350 -5.81 -30.54 -35.55
N ARG A 351 -5.75 -31.61 -34.74
CA ARG A 351 -5.53 -32.98 -35.19
C ARG A 351 -6.83 -33.76 -35.18
N LYS A 352 -7.68 -33.48 -36.16
CA LYS A 352 -8.66 -34.44 -36.70
C LYS A 352 -8.69 -34.35 -38.20
#